data_AF-A0A433JAU3-F1
#
_entry.id   AF-A0A433JAU3-F1
#
_cell.length_a   1.000
_cell.length_b   1.000
_cell.length_c   1.000
_cell.angle_alpha   90.00
_cell.angle_beta   90.00
_cell.angle_gamma   90.00
#
_symmetry.space_group_name_H-M   'P 1'
#
loop_
_entity.id
_entity.type
_entity.pdbx_description
1 polymer ?
#
loop_
_entity_poly.entity_id
_entity_poly.type
_entity_poly.pdbx_seq_one_letter_code
_entity_poly.pdbx_strand_id
1 'polypeptide(L)'
;MTTARSRFWLLTGAALLALAGAHVTPAAAQSLSCAKPASPVDRTLCGSADLKVANEDLATLLRDTLANSPAAERDTVQRAQQAFLAERDRACADRSALESCRRLYEKRVTDLQTQNSAAQKKLAAVAAGIPKDPKAAAAALQRYDGAAAKAWLVYLYHSGQAPVADKEATIRALVTTVTDRDLPPDPELREEMRNLGDVATAPLGTALLFLRHVLSTTEMEAPCFLFTKHGQPAFEAFGAFWGNSRDSSPALCEPPFSVFDSPEWSRVEARIAPAIDPALEERGSIRQGYERQFEVDNLQASLVPSTLLEAPHSPEARKIADKRKAIIAAFRSWTDFDAWPEAEYKATIAALPTALAATAKVYRDKFGLNPQTADQAARAAADRFIATRLALLLPDD
;
A
#
# COMPACT_ATOMS: atom_id res chain seq x y z
N MET A 1 6.77 -0.40 93.56
CA MET A 1 6.28 -1.70 94.08
C MET A 1 5.32 -2.23 93.01
N THR A 2 5.49 -3.35 92.32
CA THR A 2 6.33 -4.53 92.53
C THR A 2 6.51 -5.20 91.15
N THR A 3 7.68 -5.79 90.97
CA THR A 3 8.19 -6.56 89.83
C THR A 3 7.31 -7.73 89.35
N ALA A 4 7.34 -8.05 88.04
CA ALA A 4 7.47 -9.44 87.58
C ALA A 4 8.04 -9.53 86.15
N ARG A 5 9.18 -10.22 86.05
CA ARG A 5 9.85 -10.68 84.84
C ARG A 5 9.16 -11.93 84.31
N SER A 6 9.24 -12.20 83.00
CA SER A 6 9.45 -13.55 82.45
C SER A 6 9.95 -13.49 81.01
N ARG A 7 11.17 -13.97 80.79
CA ARG A 7 11.76 -14.30 79.49
C ARG A 7 11.49 -15.79 79.22
N PHE A 8 11.12 -16.15 78.00
CA PHE A 8 11.48 -17.44 77.43
C PHE A 8 11.75 -17.29 75.93
N TRP A 9 12.91 -17.81 75.53
CA TRP A 9 13.45 -17.88 74.17
C TRP A 9 13.16 -19.27 73.56
N LEU A 10 13.45 -19.38 72.26
CA LEU A 10 13.60 -20.57 71.37
C LEU A 10 12.40 -20.71 70.41
N LEU A 11 12.48 -20.51 69.09
CA LEU A 11 13.41 -20.85 67.98
C LEU A 11 12.63 -21.71 66.96
N THR A 12 12.88 -21.48 65.67
CA THR A 12 12.50 -22.27 64.46
C THR A 12 11.04 -22.21 63.98
N GLY A 13 10.70 -22.06 62.69
CA GLY A 13 11.48 -21.87 61.47
C GLY A 13 10.60 -21.21 60.40
N ALA A 14 11.18 -20.27 59.66
CA ALA A 14 10.54 -19.58 58.54
C ALA A 14 10.87 -20.32 57.25
N ALA A 15 9.90 -21.04 56.69
CA ALA A 15 9.97 -21.54 55.32
C ALA A 15 9.53 -20.41 54.37
N LEU A 16 10.49 -19.63 53.88
CA LEU A 16 10.27 -18.73 52.75
C LEU A 16 10.14 -19.58 51.47
N LEU A 17 8.91 -19.74 50.99
CA LEU A 17 8.66 -20.16 49.61
C LEU A 17 9.16 -19.05 48.67
N ALA A 18 10.32 -19.28 48.07
CA ALA A 18 10.78 -18.52 46.92
C ALA A 18 9.97 -18.95 45.68
N LEU A 19 8.83 -18.28 45.45
CA LEU A 19 8.17 -18.27 44.16
C LEU A 19 9.07 -17.49 43.19
N ALA A 20 9.92 -18.24 42.47
CA ALA A 20 10.64 -17.73 41.32
C ALA A 20 9.61 -17.29 40.26
N GLY A 21 9.32 -16.00 40.25
CA GLY A 21 8.59 -15.37 39.16
C GLY A 21 9.41 -15.54 37.89
N ALA A 22 8.97 -16.43 37.02
CA ALA A 22 9.40 -16.45 35.63
C ALA A 22 8.94 -15.13 35.01
N HIS A 23 9.83 -14.14 35.01
CA HIS A 23 9.69 -12.97 34.17
C HIS A 23 9.77 -13.47 32.73
N VAL A 24 8.61 -13.71 32.13
CA VAL A 24 8.47 -13.82 30.67
C VAL A 24 8.79 -12.43 30.14
N THR A 25 10.06 -12.20 29.83
CA THR A 25 10.44 -11.03 29.05
C THR A 25 9.69 -11.12 27.72
N PRO A 26 9.11 -10.00 27.24
CA PRO A 26 8.55 -9.98 25.90
C PRO A 26 9.66 -10.46 24.95
N ALA A 27 9.38 -11.49 24.17
CA ALA A 27 10.29 -12.00 23.16
C ALA A 27 10.40 -10.99 22.00
N ALA A 28 10.97 -9.82 22.29
CA ALA A 28 11.51 -8.94 21.29
C ALA A 28 12.68 -9.68 20.64
N ALA A 29 12.75 -9.64 19.31
CA ALA A 29 13.82 -10.26 18.54
C ALA A 29 15.18 -9.95 19.19
N GLN A 30 15.88 -10.98 19.66
CA GLN A 30 17.22 -10.82 20.23
C GLN A 30 18.12 -10.22 19.14
N SER A 31 18.68 -9.04 19.41
CA SER A 31 19.64 -8.42 18.49
C SER A 31 20.92 -9.26 18.47
N LEU A 32 21.26 -9.80 17.29
CA LEU A 32 22.45 -10.63 17.11
C LEU A 32 23.69 -9.72 17.02
N SER A 33 24.65 -9.88 17.95
CA SER A 33 25.92 -9.15 17.93
C SER A 33 27.06 -10.02 17.41
N CYS A 34 27.36 -9.90 16.10
CA CYS A 34 28.43 -10.69 15.48
C CYS A 34 29.85 -10.22 15.79
N ALA A 35 30.01 -9.03 16.37
CA ALA A 35 31.31 -8.58 16.86
C ALA A 35 31.78 -9.40 18.09
N LYS A 36 30.83 -9.90 18.89
CA LYS A 36 31.11 -10.72 20.08
C LYS A 36 29.96 -11.72 20.31
N PRO A 37 29.89 -12.81 19.51
CA PRO A 37 28.85 -13.80 19.65
C PRO A 37 28.91 -14.46 21.03
N ALA A 38 27.79 -14.48 21.75
CA ALA A 38 27.74 -14.88 23.16
C ALA A 38 27.46 -16.39 23.33
N SER A 39 26.87 -17.03 22.31
CA SER A 39 26.48 -18.44 22.34
C SER A 39 27.08 -19.28 21.18
N PRO A 40 27.10 -20.62 21.27
CA PRO A 40 27.40 -21.48 20.11
C PRO A 40 26.50 -21.19 18.90
N VAL A 41 25.22 -20.92 19.15
CA VAL A 41 24.24 -20.55 18.11
C VAL A 41 24.64 -19.23 17.45
N ASP A 42 24.97 -18.20 18.23
CA ASP A 42 25.41 -16.90 17.69
C ASP A 42 26.66 -17.06 16.83
N ARG A 43 27.59 -17.94 17.24
CA ARG A 43 28.80 -18.26 16.45
C ARG A 43 28.49 -18.98 15.15
N THR A 44 27.41 -19.76 15.08
CA THR A 44 26.92 -20.39 13.85
C THR A 44 26.25 -19.35 12.95
N LEU A 45 25.32 -18.56 13.49
CA LEU A 45 24.61 -17.51 12.74
C LEU A 45 25.58 -16.47 12.18
N CYS A 46 26.50 -15.97 13.00
CA CYS A 46 27.51 -15.01 12.57
C CYS A 46 28.61 -15.60 11.67
N GLY A 47 28.67 -16.93 11.56
CA GLY A 47 29.57 -17.63 10.64
C GLY A 47 29.01 -17.77 9.22
N SER A 48 27.75 -17.40 8.98
CA SER A 48 27.07 -17.51 7.68
C SER A 48 26.38 -16.19 7.33
N ALA A 49 26.72 -15.62 6.18
CA ALA A 49 26.07 -14.40 5.68
C ALA A 49 24.56 -14.61 5.48
N ASP A 50 24.18 -15.74 4.87
CA ASP A 50 22.77 -16.08 4.60
C ASP A 50 21.95 -16.17 5.90
N LEU A 51 22.47 -16.83 6.95
CA LEU A 51 21.76 -16.94 8.22
C LEU A 51 21.67 -15.62 8.97
N LYS A 52 22.68 -14.75 8.83
CA LYS A 52 22.62 -13.41 9.40
C LYS A 52 21.48 -12.60 8.76
N VAL A 53 21.42 -12.59 7.42
CA VAL A 53 20.34 -11.92 6.67
C VAL A 53 18.99 -12.52 7.04
N ALA A 54 18.86 -13.84 7.02
CA ALA A 54 17.62 -14.53 7.40
C ALA A 54 17.15 -14.18 8.83
N ASN A 55 18.08 -13.95 9.77
CA ASN A 55 17.74 -13.54 11.12
C ASN A 55 17.23 -12.08 11.19
N GLU A 56 17.82 -11.18 10.42
CA GLU A 56 17.36 -9.79 10.29
C GLU A 56 15.98 -9.71 9.61
N ASP A 57 15.78 -10.49 8.55
CA ASP A 57 14.51 -10.61 7.82
C ASP A 57 13.41 -11.18 8.72
N LEU A 58 13.69 -12.26 9.45
CA LEU A 58 12.75 -12.86 10.38
C LEU A 58 12.34 -11.87 11.49
N ALA A 59 13.30 -11.11 12.02
CA ALA A 59 13.00 -10.09 13.02
C ALA A 59 12.08 -8.99 12.47
N THR A 60 12.30 -8.56 11.22
CA THR A 60 11.44 -7.58 10.54
C THR A 60 10.05 -8.14 10.30
N LEU A 61 9.95 -9.31 9.70
CA LEU A 61 8.70 -9.96 9.39
C LEU A 61 7.87 -10.29 10.64
N LEU A 62 8.53 -10.66 11.76
CA LEU A 62 7.85 -10.84 13.04
C LEU A 62 7.23 -9.54 13.54
N ARG A 63 7.95 -8.40 13.44
CA ARG A 63 7.41 -7.08 13.82
C ARG A 63 6.19 -6.75 12.98
N ASP A 64 6.28 -6.94 11.67
CA ASP A 64 5.20 -6.65 10.73
C ASP A 64 3.99 -7.55 11.01
N THR A 65 4.22 -8.85 11.22
CA THR A 65 3.17 -9.82 11.56
C THR A 65 2.44 -9.41 12.84
N LEU A 66 3.16 -9.02 13.89
CA LEU A 66 2.56 -8.58 15.15
C LEU A 66 1.78 -7.27 14.99
N ALA A 67 2.32 -6.33 14.22
CA ALA A 67 1.70 -5.02 13.99
C ALA A 67 0.41 -5.14 13.17
N ASN A 68 0.41 -6.01 12.15
CA ASN A 68 -0.73 -6.31 11.30
C ASN A 68 -1.72 -7.29 11.93
N SER A 69 -1.38 -7.94 13.05
CA SER A 69 -2.29 -8.82 13.78
C SER A 69 -3.15 -8.04 14.77
N PRO A 70 -4.45 -8.36 14.90
CA PRO A 70 -5.28 -7.84 15.98
C PRO A 70 -4.67 -8.20 17.34
N ALA A 71 -4.81 -7.31 18.33
CA ALA A 71 -4.27 -7.51 19.68
C ALA A 71 -4.56 -8.91 20.27
N ALA A 72 -5.76 -9.45 20.06
CA ALA A 72 -6.17 -10.77 20.55
C ALA A 72 -5.42 -11.96 19.93
N GLU A 73 -4.76 -11.78 18.77
CA GLU A 73 -4.05 -12.85 18.06
C GLU A 73 -2.53 -12.81 18.28
N ARG A 74 -2.00 -11.71 18.83
CA ARG A 74 -0.54 -11.48 18.98
C ARG A 74 0.12 -12.49 19.90
N ASP A 75 -0.55 -12.90 20.97
CA ASP A 75 -0.03 -13.91 21.91
C ASP A 75 0.30 -15.24 21.22
N THR A 76 -0.52 -15.63 20.23
CA THR A 76 -0.29 -16.86 19.46
C THR A 76 0.97 -16.74 18.60
N VAL A 77 1.18 -15.60 17.95
CA VAL A 77 2.39 -15.32 17.16
C VAL A 77 3.64 -15.32 18.05
N GLN A 78 3.57 -14.71 19.24
CA GLN A 78 4.67 -14.67 20.20
C GLN A 78 5.02 -16.05 20.76
N ARG A 79 4.03 -16.87 21.13
CA ARG A 79 4.27 -18.26 21.58
C ARG A 79 4.93 -19.10 20.48
N ALA A 80 4.47 -18.96 19.23
CA ALA A 80 5.09 -19.63 18.09
C ALA A 80 6.55 -19.18 17.90
N GLN A 81 6.84 -17.89 18.11
CA GLN A 81 8.21 -17.38 18.07
C GLN A 81 9.09 -17.95 19.18
N GLN A 82 8.58 -18.03 20.41
CA GLN A 82 9.31 -18.63 21.53
C GLN A 82 9.64 -20.10 21.28
N ALA A 83 8.68 -20.86 20.73
CA ALA A 83 8.90 -22.25 20.35
C ALA A 83 9.98 -22.38 19.26
N PHE A 84 9.95 -21.51 18.24
CA PHE A 84 11.00 -21.45 17.21
C PHE A 84 12.38 -21.16 17.81
N LEU A 85 12.51 -20.18 18.71
CA LEU A 85 13.79 -19.86 19.35
C LEU A 85 14.34 -21.05 20.15
N ALA A 86 13.47 -21.77 20.88
CA ALA A 86 13.87 -22.96 21.61
C ALA A 86 14.29 -24.13 20.70
N GLU A 87 13.72 -24.25 19.50
CA GLU A 87 14.13 -25.22 18.48
C GLU A 87 15.44 -24.81 17.82
N ARG A 88 15.59 -23.53 17.46
CA ARG A 88 16.81 -22.92 16.94
C ARG A 88 17.99 -23.19 17.85
N ASP A 89 17.83 -22.95 19.15
CA ASP A 89 18.92 -23.09 20.11
C ASP A 89 19.44 -24.53 20.21
N ARG A 90 18.60 -25.52 19.90
CA ARG A 90 18.97 -26.93 19.80
C ARG A 90 19.57 -27.28 18.43
N ALA A 91 18.96 -26.83 17.34
CA ALA A 91 19.32 -27.21 15.98
C ALA A 91 20.56 -26.48 15.42
N CYS A 92 20.86 -25.28 15.90
CA CYS A 92 21.91 -24.41 15.36
C CYS A 92 23.18 -24.33 16.24
N ALA A 93 23.25 -25.09 17.34
CA ALA A 93 24.36 -25.03 18.29
C ALA A 93 25.68 -25.59 17.74
N ASP A 94 25.62 -26.44 16.70
CA ASP A 94 26.78 -27.03 16.03
C ASP A 94 26.89 -26.52 14.59
N ARG A 95 28.11 -26.15 14.17
CA ARG A 95 28.41 -25.74 12.79
C ARG A 95 28.20 -26.88 11.79
N SER A 96 28.32 -28.13 12.22
CA SER A 96 28.01 -29.28 11.36
C SER A 96 26.52 -29.34 10.95
N ALA A 97 25.65 -28.66 11.70
CA ALA A 97 24.20 -28.60 11.47
C ALA A 97 23.75 -27.34 10.70
N LEU A 98 24.67 -26.62 10.03
CA LEU A 98 24.39 -25.36 9.34
C LEU A 98 23.19 -25.47 8.37
N GLU A 99 23.15 -26.54 7.60
CA GLU A 99 22.10 -26.79 6.60
C GLU A 99 20.73 -27.05 7.24
N SER A 100 20.69 -27.78 8.36
CA SER A 100 19.45 -27.94 9.14
C SER A 100 19.01 -26.64 9.80
N CYS A 101 19.95 -25.82 10.27
CA CYS A 101 19.67 -24.49 10.79
C CYS A 101 19.06 -23.58 9.71
N ARG A 102 19.61 -23.60 8.49
CA ARG A 102 19.08 -22.85 7.34
C ARG A 102 17.63 -23.22 7.03
N ARG A 103 17.33 -24.52 6.89
CA ARG A 103 15.95 -24.99 6.65
C ARG A 103 14.98 -24.57 7.76
N LEU A 104 15.44 -24.51 9.01
CA LEU A 104 14.61 -24.06 10.13
C LEU A 104 14.25 -22.57 9.99
N TYR A 105 15.21 -21.73 9.60
CA TYR A 105 14.95 -20.31 9.31
C TYR A 105 14.03 -20.12 8.11
N GLU A 106 14.30 -20.81 6.99
CA GLU A 106 13.47 -20.77 5.78
C GLU A 106 12.01 -21.12 6.10
N LYS A 107 11.78 -22.22 6.82
CA LYS A 107 10.45 -22.62 7.29
C LYS A 107 9.78 -21.52 8.11
N ARG A 108 10.49 -20.93 9.07
CA ARG A 108 9.93 -19.90 9.94
C ARG A 108 9.60 -18.62 9.19
N VAL A 109 10.42 -18.24 8.21
CA VAL A 109 10.15 -17.10 7.31
C VAL A 109 8.86 -17.36 6.54
N THR A 110 8.70 -18.53 5.91
CA THR A 110 7.46 -18.89 5.19
C THR A 110 6.22 -18.90 6.11
N ASP A 111 6.35 -19.43 7.33
CA ASP A 111 5.26 -19.44 8.32
C ASP A 111 4.83 -18.00 8.68
N LEU A 112 5.79 -17.12 8.95
CA LEU A 112 5.51 -15.73 9.28
C LEU A 112 4.97 -14.94 8.08
N GLN A 113 5.45 -15.19 6.85
CA GLN A 113 4.92 -14.58 5.63
C GLN A 113 3.45 -14.93 5.47
N THR A 114 3.11 -16.21 5.61
CA THR A 114 1.72 -16.70 5.55
C THR A 114 0.85 -16.05 6.62
N GLN A 115 1.35 -15.94 7.86
CA GLN A 115 0.63 -15.29 8.96
C GLN A 115 0.43 -13.79 8.71
N ASN A 116 1.46 -13.10 8.21
CA ASN A 116 1.40 -11.67 7.89
C ASN A 116 0.41 -11.39 6.76
N SER A 117 0.45 -12.13 5.65
CA SER A 117 -0.51 -12.00 4.55
C SER A 117 -1.94 -12.28 5.02
N ALA A 118 -2.15 -13.28 5.88
CA ALA A 118 -3.47 -13.55 6.47
C ALA A 118 -3.95 -12.39 7.37
N ALA A 119 -3.04 -11.79 8.15
CA ALA A 119 -3.34 -10.64 8.99
C ALA A 119 -3.68 -9.38 8.17
N GLN A 120 -2.93 -9.11 7.10
CA GLN A 120 -3.22 -8.03 6.15
C GLN A 120 -4.57 -8.23 5.45
N LYS A 121 -4.93 -9.45 5.06
CA LYS A 121 -6.27 -9.77 4.51
C LYS A 121 -7.40 -9.45 5.50
N LYS A 122 -7.22 -9.77 6.79
CA LYS A 122 -8.19 -9.39 7.83
C LYS A 122 -8.30 -7.88 7.97
N LEU A 123 -7.18 -7.16 7.94
CA LEU A 123 -7.16 -5.70 7.97
C LEU A 123 -7.84 -5.08 6.75
N ALA A 124 -7.60 -5.62 5.55
CA ALA A 124 -8.28 -5.23 4.32
C ALA A 124 -9.80 -5.46 4.40
N ALA A 125 -10.26 -6.55 5.01
CA ALA A 125 -11.68 -6.78 5.24
C ALA A 125 -12.31 -5.73 6.19
N VAL A 126 -11.56 -5.26 7.20
CA VAL A 126 -12.01 -4.13 8.05
C VAL A 126 -12.14 -2.86 7.21
N ALA A 127 -11.14 -2.54 6.38
CA ALA A 127 -11.17 -1.38 5.51
C ALA A 127 -12.31 -1.44 4.48
N ALA A 128 -12.57 -2.61 3.88
CA ALA A 128 -13.68 -2.84 2.98
C ALA A 128 -15.05 -2.66 3.65
N GLY A 129 -15.14 -2.83 4.98
CA GLY A 129 -16.34 -2.59 5.77
C GLY A 129 -16.66 -1.12 6.05
N ILE A 130 -15.74 -0.19 5.77
CA ILE A 130 -15.88 1.26 6.06
C ILE A 130 -17.19 1.85 5.49
N PRO A 131 -17.59 1.59 4.23
CA PRO A 131 -18.83 2.16 3.69
C PRO A 131 -20.09 1.75 4.46
N LYS A 132 -20.07 0.57 5.09
CA LYS A 132 -21.22 0.03 5.84
C LYS A 132 -21.30 0.59 7.25
N ASP A 133 -20.17 0.61 7.96
CA ASP A 133 -20.10 1.14 9.33
C ASP A 133 -18.70 1.71 9.62
N PRO A 134 -18.48 3.01 9.34
CA PRO A 134 -17.17 3.62 9.53
C PRO A 134 -16.76 3.71 11.01
N LYS A 135 -17.71 3.74 11.95
CA LYS A 135 -17.43 3.79 13.39
C LYS A 135 -16.95 2.43 13.88
N ALA A 136 -17.62 1.35 13.48
CA ALA A 136 -17.19 0.00 13.80
C ALA A 136 -15.83 -0.32 13.15
N ALA A 137 -15.61 0.14 11.91
CA ALA A 137 -14.31 0.00 11.24
C ALA A 137 -13.20 0.73 12.02
N ALA A 138 -13.42 1.99 12.42
CA ALA A 138 -12.45 2.73 13.25
C ALA A 138 -12.13 1.99 14.56
N ALA A 139 -13.14 1.51 15.28
CA ALA A 139 -12.96 0.75 16.51
C ALA A 139 -12.20 -0.58 16.29
N ALA A 140 -12.40 -1.24 15.14
CA ALA A 140 -11.66 -2.44 14.77
C ALA A 140 -10.19 -2.11 14.43
N LEU A 141 -9.94 -1.05 13.66
CA LEU A 141 -8.60 -0.60 13.27
C LEU A 141 -7.73 -0.22 14.47
N GLN A 142 -8.32 0.34 15.53
CA GLN A 142 -7.62 0.65 16.80
C GLN A 142 -7.03 -0.58 17.50
N ARG A 143 -7.41 -1.80 17.11
CA ARG A 143 -6.88 -3.06 17.67
C ARG A 143 -5.60 -3.53 16.98
N TYR A 144 -5.15 -2.80 15.96
CA TYR A 144 -3.95 -3.07 15.18
C TYR A 144 -2.92 -1.97 15.44
N ASP A 145 -1.63 -2.32 15.36
CA ASP A 145 -0.53 -1.37 15.63
C ASP A 145 0.24 -1.00 14.37
N GLY A 146 -0.03 -1.66 13.23
CA GLY A 146 0.67 -1.46 11.97
C GLY A 146 0.36 -0.13 11.28
N ALA A 147 1.27 0.27 10.39
CA ALA A 147 1.17 1.50 9.62
C ALA A 147 -0.16 1.59 8.85
N ALA A 148 -0.56 0.50 8.19
CA ALA A 148 -1.79 0.46 7.39
C ALA A 148 -3.05 0.76 8.22
N ALA A 149 -3.17 0.19 9.42
CA ALA A 149 -4.32 0.44 10.28
C ALA A 149 -4.39 1.91 10.72
N LYS A 150 -3.23 2.49 11.07
CA LYS A 150 -3.12 3.92 11.42
C LYS A 150 -3.43 4.82 10.23
N ALA A 151 -2.99 4.48 9.03
CA ALA A 151 -3.31 5.24 7.82
C ALA A 151 -4.82 5.22 7.51
N TRP A 152 -5.48 4.07 7.70
CA TRP A 152 -6.93 4.00 7.60
C TRP A 152 -7.65 4.83 8.69
N LEU A 153 -7.11 4.89 9.91
CA LEU A 153 -7.63 5.79 10.95
C LEU A 153 -7.44 7.28 10.57
N VAL A 154 -6.28 7.66 10.03
CA VAL A 154 -6.03 9.00 9.49
C VAL A 154 -7.09 9.33 8.44
N TYR A 155 -7.33 8.46 7.47
CA TYR A 155 -8.38 8.63 6.47
C TYR A 155 -9.78 8.79 7.09
N LEU A 156 -10.18 7.93 8.02
CA LEU A 156 -11.50 7.95 8.65
C LEU A 156 -11.75 9.23 9.44
N TYR A 157 -10.75 9.69 10.20
CA TYR A 157 -10.83 10.92 10.98
C TYR A 157 -10.78 12.16 10.09
N HIS A 158 -9.88 12.17 9.10
CA HIS A 158 -9.73 13.29 8.18
C HIS A 158 -10.98 13.52 7.33
N SER A 159 -11.57 12.44 6.81
CA SER A 159 -12.81 12.48 6.02
C SER A 159 -14.08 12.67 6.86
N GLY A 160 -13.98 12.75 8.19
CA GLY A 160 -15.11 12.95 9.09
C GLY A 160 -16.04 11.74 9.22
N GLN A 161 -15.63 10.55 8.76
CA GLN A 161 -16.45 9.33 8.77
C GLN A 161 -16.48 8.66 10.15
N ALA A 162 -15.46 8.89 10.98
CA ALA A 162 -15.44 8.46 12.37
C ALA A 162 -15.10 9.65 13.28
N PRO A 163 -15.84 9.85 14.39
CA PRO A 163 -15.52 10.90 15.34
C PRO A 163 -14.26 10.53 16.14
N VAL A 164 -13.47 11.55 16.49
CA VAL A 164 -12.33 11.41 17.40
C VAL A 164 -12.13 12.73 18.14
N ALA A 165 -11.70 12.65 19.40
CA ALA A 165 -11.33 13.83 20.17
C ALA A 165 -10.05 14.46 19.59
N ASP A 166 -9.97 15.79 19.63
CA ASP A 166 -8.81 16.56 19.15
C ASP A 166 -8.31 16.06 17.78
N LYS A 167 -9.22 16.03 16.80
CA LYS A 167 -9.02 15.44 15.46
C LYS A 167 -7.63 15.72 14.88
N GLU A 168 -7.21 16.98 14.84
CA GLU A 168 -5.94 17.34 14.25
C GLU A 168 -4.74 16.79 15.03
N ALA A 169 -4.74 16.92 16.36
CA ALA A 169 -3.67 16.41 17.20
C ALA A 169 -3.56 14.88 17.08
N THR A 170 -4.70 14.19 17.04
CA THR A 170 -4.75 12.74 16.85
C THR A 170 -4.22 12.33 15.48
N ILE A 171 -4.62 13.01 14.40
CA ILE A 171 -4.10 12.73 13.06
C ILE A 171 -2.59 12.97 13.00
N ARG A 172 -2.09 14.10 13.53
CA ARG A 172 -0.64 14.39 13.57
C ARG A 172 0.13 13.30 14.30
N ALA A 173 -0.35 12.88 15.47
CA ALA A 173 0.30 11.81 16.23
C ALA A 173 0.35 10.48 15.47
N LEU A 174 -0.73 10.11 14.76
CA LEU A 174 -0.77 8.92 13.92
C LEU A 174 0.22 9.02 12.75
N VAL A 175 0.23 10.15 12.04
CA VAL A 175 1.13 10.41 10.90
C VAL A 175 2.59 10.35 11.35
N THR A 176 2.96 11.03 12.44
CA THR A 176 4.31 10.97 13.02
C THR A 176 4.70 9.54 13.39
N THR A 177 3.82 8.79 14.04
CA THR A 177 4.10 7.40 14.43
C THR A 177 4.35 6.52 13.20
N VAL A 178 3.55 6.67 12.15
CA VAL A 178 3.73 5.93 10.89
C VAL A 178 5.08 6.28 10.27
N THR A 179 5.33 7.57 10.03
CA THR A 179 6.51 8.05 9.31
C THR A 179 7.82 7.75 10.03
N ASP A 180 7.86 7.88 11.35
CA ASP A 180 9.11 7.78 12.12
C ASP A 180 9.42 6.36 12.59
N ARG A 181 8.40 5.49 12.70
CA ARG A 181 8.55 4.19 13.37
C ARG A 181 8.02 2.99 12.59
N ASP A 182 6.83 3.10 12.00
CA ASP A 182 6.14 1.91 11.48
C ASP A 182 6.39 1.64 9.99
N LEU A 183 6.96 2.59 9.24
CA LEU A 183 7.34 2.37 7.86
C LEU A 183 8.62 1.51 7.73
N PRO A 184 8.73 0.71 6.66
CA PRO A 184 9.99 0.04 6.30
C PRO A 184 11.19 0.99 6.22
N PRO A 185 12.43 0.47 6.28
CA PRO A 185 13.65 1.26 6.14
C PRO A 185 13.88 1.78 4.73
N ASP A 186 13.07 2.75 4.33
CA ASP A 186 13.04 3.35 3.00
C ASP A 186 13.18 4.89 3.11
N PRO A 187 14.38 5.44 2.88
CA PRO A 187 14.63 6.87 3.04
C PRO A 187 13.79 7.74 2.11
N GLU A 188 13.62 7.33 0.85
CA GLU A 188 12.87 8.06 -0.18
C GLU A 188 11.39 8.14 0.18
N LEU A 189 10.78 7.01 0.55
CA LEU A 189 9.38 7.00 1.00
C LEU A 189 9.19 7.91 2.23
N ARG A 190 10.10 7.85 3.20
CA ARG A 190 9.97 8.68 4.40
C ARG A 190 10.14 10.16 4.11
N GLU A 191 11.00 10.53 3.17
CA GLU A 191 11.14 11.90 2.72
C GLU A 191 9.85 12.40 2.07
N GLU A 192 9.28 11.63 1.14
CA GLU A 192 8.00 11.98 0.53
C GLU A 192 6.86 12.08 1.55
N MET A 193 6.80 11.16 2.50
CA MET A 193 5.81 11.21 3.59
C MET A 193 5.93 12.46 4.46
N ARG A 194 7.15 13.00 4.63
CA ARG A 194 7.38 14.30 5.29
C ARG A 194 7.02 15.49 4.41
N ASN A 195 7.27 15.38 3.10
CA ASN A 195 6.97 16.44 2.13
C ASN A 195 5.45 16.67 1.95
N LEU A 196 4.60 15.74 2.39
CA LEU A 196 3.15 15.94 2.47
C LEU A 196 2.72 17.08 3.42
N GLY A 197 3.59 17.48 4.36
CA GLY A 197 3.30 18.55 5.32
C GLY A 197 2.28 18.14 6.39
N ASP A 198 1.50 19.11 6.89
CA ASP A 198 0.49 18.88 7.93
C ASP A 198 -0.77 18.20 7.35
N VAL A 199 -0.71 16.87 7.22
CA VAL A 199 -1.82 16.03 6.74
C VAL A 199 -3.12 16.29 7.51
N ALA A 200 -3.09 16.74 8.77
CA ALA A 200 -4.27 16.96 9.58
C ALA A 200 -5.16 18.12 9.10
N THR A 201 -4.57 19.12 8.46
CA THR A 201 -5.23 20.35 8.01
C THR A 201 -5.25 20.50 6.49
N ALA A 202 -4.51 19.64 5.78
CA ALA A 202 -4.43 19.63 4.33
C ALA A 202 -5.76 19.21 3.66
N PRO A 203 -5.91 19.44 2.34
CA PRO A 203 -7.04 18.90 1.58
C PRO A 203 -7.09 17.36 1.66
N LEU A 204 -8.28 16.78 1.48
CA LEU A 204 -8.49 15.33 1.54
C LEU A 204 -7.56 14.53 0.62
N GLY A 205 -7.19 15.07 -0.55
CA GLY A 205 -6.23 14.45 -1.47
C GLY A 205 -4.89 14.13 -0.80
N THR A 206 -4.41 14.96 0.13
CA THR A 206 -3.17 14.71 0.88
C THR A 206 -3.30 13.53 1.84
N ALA A 207 -4.44 13.39 2.53
CA ALA A 207 -4.70 12.24 3.38
C ALA A 207 -4.86 10.94 2.57
N LEU A 208 -5.43 11.01 1.36
CA LEU A 208 -5.51 9.88 0.42
C LEU A 208 -4.13 9.50 -0.14
N LEU A 209 -3.26 10.47 -0.42
CA LEU A 209 -1.90 10.23 -0.86
C LEU A 209 -1.05 9.61 0.26
N PHE A 210 -1.19 10.09 1.50
CA PHE A 210 -0.62 9.46 2.69
C PHE A 210 -1.07 7.99 2.81
N LEU A 211 -2.38 7.73 2.66
CA LEU A 211 -2.93 6.38 2.66
C LEU A 211 -2.29 5.52 1.57
N ARG A 212 -2.23 5.99 0.32
CA ARG A 212 -1.59 5.28 -0.79
C ARG A 212 -0.16 4.90 -0.45
N HIS A 213 0.66 5.84 0.02
CA HIS A 213 2.07 5.59 0.31
C HIS A 213 2.24 4.49 1.36
N VAL A 214 1.39 4.47 2.39
CA VAL A 214 1.38 3.39 3.37
C VAL A 214 0.93 2.07 2.75
N LEU A 215 -0.15 2.06 1.95
CA LEU A 215 -0.62 0.83 1.31
C LEU A 215 0.38 0.26 0.31
N SER A 216 1.23 1.11 -0.30
CA SER A 216 2.30 0.67 -1.22
C SER A 216 3.38 -0.19 -0.56
N THR A 217 3.40 -0.27 0.77
CA THR A 217 4.29 -1.15 1.54
C THR A 217 3.61 -2.45 1.99
N THR A 218 2.40 -2.71 1.49
CA THR A 218 1.55 -3.84 1.89
C THR A 218 1.03 -4.60 0.67
N GLU A 219 0.43 -5.78 0.91
CA GLU A 219 -0.31 -6.54 -0.10
C GLU A 219 -1.75 -6.05 -0.26
N MET A 220 -2.14 -4.97 0.42
CA MET A 220 -3.52 -4.48 0.41
C MET A 220 -3.80 -3.68 -0.86
N GLU A 221 -4.99 -3.90 -1.42
CA GLU A 221 -5.50 -3.14 -2.56
C GLU A 221 -6.18 -1.84 -2.12
N ALA A 222 -6.26 -0.87 -3.04
CA ALA A 222 -7.06 0.34 -2.87
C ALA A 222 -8.54 0.03 -3.16
N PRO A 223 -9.46 0.04 -2.17
CA PRO A 223 -10.84 -0.36 -2.38
C PRO A 223 -11.62 0.62 -3.25
N CYS A 224 -12.52 0.12 -4.09
CA CYS A 224 -13.32 0.94 -5.03
C CYS A 224 -14.09 2.08 -4.37
N PHE A 225 -14.50 1.93 -3.12
CA PHE A 225 -15.26 2.96 -2.43
C PHE A 225 -14.47 4.27 -2.28
N LEU A 226 -13.14 4.23 -2.25
CA LEU A 226 -12.31 5.45 -2.21
C LEU A 226 -12.60 6.30 -3.44
N PHE A 227 -12.60 5.67 -4.63
CA PHE A 227 -12.83 6.31 -5.91
C PHE A 227 -14.28 6.73 -6.10
N THR A 228 -15.24 5.84 -5.80
CA THR A 228 -16.67 6.16 -5.97
C THR A 228 -17.16 7.21 -4.98
N LYS A 229 -16.54 7.33 -3.81
CA LYS A 229 -16.92 8.31 -2.79
C LYS A 229 -16.24 9.67 -2.99
N HIS A 230 -14.96 9.66 -3.33
CA HIS A 230 -14.14 10.88 -3.32
C HIS A 230 -13.78 11.41 -4.70
N GLY A 231 -14.10 10.67 -5.76
CA GLY A 231 -13.94 11.14 -7.15
C GLY A 231 -12.52 11.58 -7.47
N GLN A 232 -12.41 12.75 -8.10
CA GLN A 232 -11.15 13.28 -8.63
C GLN A 232 -10.00 13.29 -7.60
N PRO A 233 -10.16 13.74 -6.34
CA PRO A 233 -9.14 13.58 -5.28
C PRO A 233 -8.57 12.17 -5.11
N ALA A 234 -9.36 11.11 -5.23
CA ALA A 234 -8.88 9.74 -5.11
C ALA A 234 -8.14 9.28 -6.38
N PHE A 235 -8.64 9.62 -7.57
CA PHE A 235 -7.94 9.32 -8.81
C PHE A 235 -6.58 10.03 -8.90
N GLU A 236 -6.48 11.28 -8.44
CA GLU A 236 -5.20 12.00 -8.36
C GLU A 236 -4.26 11.36 -7.33
N ALA A 237 -4.75 11.06 -6.13
CA ALA A 237 -3.93 10.49 -5.07
C ALA A 237 -3.35 9.12 -5.46
N PHE A 238 -4.10 8.29 -6.20
CA PHE A 238 -3.71 6.93 -6.62
C PHE A 238 -3.16 6.85 -8.06
N GLY A 239 -3.00 7.97 -8.76
CA GLY A 239 -2.38 8.07 -10.10
C GLY A 239 -0.86 7.84 -10.10
N ALA A 240 -0.21 7.91 -11.26
CA ALA A 240 1.25 7.80 -11.32
C ALA A 240 1.92 8.89 -10.45
N PHE A 241 2.94 8.53 -9.67
CA PHE A 241 3.64 9.47 -8.78
C PHE A 241 5.15 9.32 -8.86
N TRP A 242 5.64 8.09 -8.69
CA TRP A 242 7.09 7.82 -8.66
C TRP A 242 7.70 7.72 -10.06
N GLY A 243 6.90 7.39 -11.08
CA GLY A 243 7.38 7.12 -12.43
C GLY A 243 8.27 5.87 -12.48
N ASN A 244 8.07 4.93 -11.56
CA ASN A 244 8.87 3.70 -11.46
C ASN A 244 8.05 2.55 -10.87
N SER A 245 8.70 1.45 -10.52
CA SER A 245 8.01 0.23 -10.10
C SER A 245 7.18 0.35 -8.82
N ARG A 246 7.44 1.37 -8.00
CA ARG A 246 6.64 1.66 -6.82
C ARG A 246 5.22 2.06 -7.15
N ASP A 247 5.01 2.62 -8.34
CA ASP A 247 3.68 2.96 -8.81
C ASP A 247 2.81 1.73 -9.01
N SER A 248 3.32 0.49 -9.12
CA SER A 248 2.47 -0.71 -9.19
C SER A 248 1.69 -1.03 -7.90
N SER A 249 2.06 -0.40 -6.78
CA SER A 249 1.46 -0.68 -5.46
C SER A 249 0.88 0.58 -4.80
N PRO A 250 -0.24 0.46 -4.05
CA PRO A 250 -1.09 -0.73 -3.93
C PRO A 250 -1.81 -1.05 -5.23
N ALA A 251 -2.17 -2.31 -5.49
CA ALA A 251 -3.05 -2.61 -6.63
C ALA A 251 -4.38 -1.84 -6.50
N LEU A 252 -4.94 -1.38 -7.61
CA LEU A 252 -6.26 -0.73 -7.60
C LEU A 252 -7.34 -1.82 -7.58
N CYS A 253 -8.52 -1.48 -7.07
CA CYS A 253 -9.66 -2.35 -7.26
C CYS A 253 -10.00 -2.49 -8.75
N GLU A 254 -10.63 -3.61 -9.11
CA GLU A 254 -11.13 -3.84 -10.45
C GLU A 254 -12.56 -3.26 -10.62
N PRO A 255 -12.83 -2.51 -11.70
CA PRO A 255 -14.20 -2.11 -12.00
C PRO A 255 -15.02 -3.31 -12.47
N PRO A 256 -16.35 -3.33 -12.25
CA PRO A 256 -17.20 -4.45 -12.67
C PRO A 256 -17.26 -4.65 -14.19
N PHE A 257 -16.85 -3.63 -14.96
CA PHE A 257 -16.57 -3.69 -16.39
C PHE A 257 -15.60 -2.56 -16.72
N SER A 258 -14.85 -2.69 -17.82
CA SER A 258 -14.01 -1.64 -18.38
C SER A 258 -14.64 -1.12 -19.68
N VAL A 259 -14.69 0.20 -19.87
CA VAL A 259 -15.14 0.77 -21.17
C VAL A 259 -14.13 0.49 -22.27
N PHE A 260 -12.84 0.41 -21.94
CA PHE A 260 -11.75 0.20 -22.90
C PHE A 260 -11.61 -1.26 -23.35
N ASP A 261 -12.28 -2.21 -22.67
CA ASP A 261 -12.32 -3.62 -23.07
C ASP A 261 -13.40 -3.90 -24.13
N SER A 262 -14.13 -2.86 -24.57
CA SER A 262 -15.15 -3.00 -25.61
C SER A 262 -14.53 -3.22 -27.00
N PRO A 263 -15.22 -3.95 -27.91
CA PRO A 263 -14.72 -4.20 -29.25
C PRO A 263 -14.38 -2.93 -30.04
N GLU A 264 -15.08 -1.83 -29.79
CA GLU A 264 -14.82 -0.54 -30.41
C GLU A 264 -13.48 0.04 -29.98
N TRP A 265 -13.15 -0.06 -28.69
CA TRP A 265 -11.86 0.39 -28.16
C TRP A 265 -10.71 -0.54 -28.54
N SER A 266 -10.92 -1.85 -28.60
CA SER A 266 -9.91 -2.79 -29.12
C SER A 266 -9.49 -2.47 -30.56
N ARG A 267 -10.43 -1.98 -31.40
CA ARG A 267 -10.11 -1.53 -32.76
C ARG A 267 -9.27 -0.26 -32.79
N VAL A 268 -9.45 0.65 -31.83
CA VAL A 268 -8.62 1.85 -31.68
C VAL A 268 -7.23 1.45 -31.19
N GLU A 269 -7.16 0.60 -30.17
CA GLU A 269 -5.90 0.13 -29.59
C GLU A 269 -5.02 -0.59 -30.59
N ALA A 270 -5.59 -1.50 -31.40
CA ALA A 270 -4.86 -2.24 -32.41
C ALA A 270 -4.13 -1.36 -33.47
N ARG A 271 -4.51 -0.09 -33.58
CA ARG A 271 -3.90 0.91 -34.49
C ARG A 271 -2.85 1.78 -33.82
N ILE A 272 -2.89 1.88 -32.49
CA ILE A 272 -1.97 2.68 -31.69
C ILE A 272 -0.83 1.79 -31.17
N ALA A 273 -1.17 0.62 -30.63
CA ALA A 273 -0.24 -0.28 -29.94
C ALA A 273 1.05 -0.60 -30.73
N PRO A 274 1.03 -0.88 -32.05
CA PRO A 274 2.26 -1.18 -32.79
C PRO A 274 3.30 -0.05 -32.79
N ALA A 275 2.87 1.22 -32.66
CA ALA A 275 3.79 2.35 -32.53
C ALA A 275 4.29 2.52 -31.08
N ILE A 276 3.46 2.15 -30.09
CA ILE A 276 3.71 2.40 -28.66
C ILE A 276 4.50 1.28 -27.99
N ASP A 277 4.15 0.02 -28.26
CA ASP A 277 4.64 -1.14 -27.50
C ASP A 277 6.18 -1.22 -27.47
N PRO A 278 6.92 -1.01 -28.58
CA PRO A 278 8.38 -0.98 -28.53
C PRO A 278 8.93 0.13 -27.63
N ALA A 279 8.37 1.34 -27.75
CA ALA A 279 8.78 2.49 -26.93
C ALA A 279 8.46 2.27 -25.44
N LEU A 280 7.43 1.48 -25.13
CA LEU A 280 7.05 1.16 -23.76
C LEU A 280 7.97 0.08 -23.16
N GLU A 281 8.32 -0.95 -23.92
CA GLU A 281 9.24 -2.02 -23.51
C GLU A 281 10.65 -1.48 -23.18
N GLU A 282 11.15 -0.52 -23.98
CA GLU A 282 12.45 0.11 -23.78
C GLU A 282 12.57 0.92 -22.47
N ARG A 283 11.44 1.30 -21.85
CA ARG A 283 11.41 2.18 -20.67
C ARG A 283 11.67 1.44 -19.34
N GLY A 284 11.87 0.12 -19.34
CA GLY A 284 12.21 -0.64 -18.13
C GLY A 284 11.22 -0.41 -16.99
N SER A 285 11.68 -0.02 -15.80
CA SER A 285 10.81 0.24 -14.65
C SER A 285 9.95 1.50 -14.79
N ILE A 286 10.33 2.46 -15.65
CA ILE A 286 9.58 3.70 -15.89
C ILE A 286 8.21 3.40 -16.49
N ARG A 287 8.11 2.32 -17.27
CA ARG A 287 6.84 1.80 -17.82
C ARG A 287 5.74 1.67 -16.76
N GLN A 288 6.07 1.27 -15.53
CA GLN A 288 5.07 1.07 -14.47
C GLN A 288 4.37 2.36 -14.05
N GLY A 289 5.00 3.53 -14.22
CA GLY A 289 4.33 4.82 -14.06
C GLY A 289 3.28 5.07 -15.13
N TYR A 290 3.59 4.75 -16.40
CA TYR A 290 2.63 4.87 -17.50
C TYR A 290 1.46 3.88 -17.35
N GLU A 291 1.76 2.63 -17.00
CA GLU A 291 0.76 1.59 -16.74
C GLU A 291 -0.18 1.99 -15.60
N ARG A 292 0.36 2.54 -14.50
CA ARG A 292 -0.49 3.06 -13.42
C ARG A 292 -1.43 4.16 -13.91
N GLN A 293 -0.97 5.06 -14.76
CA GLN A 293 -1.83 6.11 -15.30
C GLN A 293 -2.92 5.53 -16.22
N PHE A 294 -2.61 4.49 -17.01
CA PHE A 294 -3.62 3.76 -17.79
C PHE A 294 -4.69 3.12 -16.88
N GLU A 295 -4.27 2.45 -15.81
CA GLU A 295 -5.19 1.83 -14.84
C GLU A 295 -6.12 2.86 -14.20
N VAL A 296 -5.59 4.00 -13.76
CA VAL A 296 -6.39 5.07 -13.14
C VAL A 296 -7.35 5.71 -14.15
N ASP A 297 -6.91 5.97 -15.38
CA ASP A 297 -7.79 6.53 -16.41
C ASP A 297 -8.91 5.54 -16.79
N ASN A 298 -8.61 4.24 -16.88
CA ASN A 298 -9.61 3.19 -17.08
C ASN A 298 -10.59 3.11 -15.90
N LEU A 299 -10.07 3.08 -14.68
CA LEU A 299 -10.88 3.01 -13.46
C LEU A 299 -11.82 4.21 -13.36
N GLN A 300 -11.32 5.42 -13.66
CA GLN A 300 -12.11 6.64 -13.64
C GLN A 300 -13.22 6.62 -14.69
N ALA A 301 -12.89 6.23 -15.92
CA ALA A 301 -13.86 6.09 -17.00
C ALA A 301 -14.93 5.02 -16.71
N SER A 302 -14.56 3.99 -15.96
CA SER A 302 -15.39 2.80 -15.75
C SER A 302 -16.13 2.74 -14.40
N LEU A 303 -15.78 3.59 -13.43
CA LEU A 303 -16.47 3.68 -12.14
C LEU A 303 -17.26 4.99 -11.95
N VAL A 304 -16.69 6.13 -12.34
CA VAL A 304 -17.29 7.44 -12.04
C VAL A 304 -17.04 8.42 -13.20
N PRO A 305 -17.57 8.15 -14.41
CA PRO A 305 -17.22 8.92 -15.62
C PRO A 305 -17.57 10.40 -15.56
N SER A 306 -18.49 10.83 -14.69
CA SER A 306 -18.77 12.26 -14.48
C SER A 306 -17.55 13.04 -13.99
N THR A 307 -16.66 12.40 -13.22
CA THR A 307 -15.46 13.03 -12.67
C THR A 307 -14.42 13.35 -13.75
N LEU A 308 -14.53 12.76 -14.94
CA LEU A 308 -13.66 13.08 -16.08
C LEU A 308 -13.75 14.55 -16.52
N LEU A 309 -14.86 15.20 -16.17
CA LEU A 309 -15.15 16.60 -16.50
C LEU A 309 -14.76 17.57 -15.36
N GLU A 310 -14.32 17.05 -14.21
CA GLU A 310 -13.88 17.86 -13.08
C GLU A 310 -12.50 18.46 -13.35
N ALA A 311 -12.28 19.67 -12.83
CA ALA A 311 -10.98 20.32 -12.92
C ALA A 311 -9.98 19.65 -11.96
N PRO A 312 -8.68 19.59 -12.30
CA PRO A 312 -7.68 19.02 -11.40
C PRO A 312 -7.54 19.78 -10.07
N HIS A 313 -7.41 19.05 -8.97
CA HIS A 313 -7.37 19.60 -7.62
C HIS A 313 -5.96 19.96 -7.15
N SER A 314 -4.95 19.17 -7.53
CA SER A 314 -3.54 19.40 -7.19
C SER A 314 -2.75 20.15 -8.28
N PRO A 315 -1.68 20.90 -7.92
CA PRO A 315 -0.78 21.49 -8.90
C PRO A 315 -0.18 20.48 -9.89
N GLU A 316 0.17 19.30 -9.41
CA GLU A 316 0.72 18.19 -10.19
C GLU A 316 -0.31 17.69 -11.20
N ALA A 317 -1.56 17.46 -10.77
CA ALA A 317 -2.63 17.05 -11.68
C ALA A 317 -2.98 18.13 -12.71
N ARG A 318 -2.81 19.42 -12.39
CA ARG A 318 -2.94 20.50 -13.39
C ARG A 318 -1.87 20.42 -14.46
N LYS A 319 -0.61 20.21 -14.09
CA LYS A 319 0.49 20.00 -15.05
C LYS A 319 0.22 18.81 -15.95
N ILE A 320 -0.24 17.69 -15.39
CA ILE A 320 -0.61 16.49 -16.16
C ILE A 320 -1.77 16.81 -17.13
N ALA A 321 -2.79 17.53 -16.68
CA ALA A 321 -3.91 17.92 -17.52
C ALA A 321 -3.50 18.86 -18.67
N ASP A 322 -2.54 19.76 -18.44
CA ASP A 322 -2.01 20.64 -19.49
C ASP A 322 -1.12 19.89 -20.49
N LYS A 323 -0.24 18.98 -20.01
CA LYS A 323 0.51 18.06 -20.90
C LYS A 323 -0.44 17.25 -21.77
N ARG A 324 -1.53 16.71 -21.19
CA ARG A 324 -2.58 15.99 -21.93
C ARG A 324 -3.21 16.85 -23.03
N LYS A 325 -3.55 18.11 -22.74
CA LYS A 325 -4.11 19.02 -23.76
C LYS A 325 -3.13 19.24 -24.92
N ALA A 326 -1.85 19.42 -24.62
CA ALA A 326 -0.81 19.58 -25.63
C ALA A 326 -0.68 18.33 -26.52
N ILE A 327 -0.66 17.14 -25.92
CA ILE A 327 -0.61 15.86 -26.65
C ILE A 327 -1.85 15.69 -27.54
N ILE A 328 -3.04 16.03 -27.05
CA ILE A 328 -4.26 15.94 -27.85
C ILE A 328 -4.30 16.97 -28.98
N ALA A 329 -3.72 18.16 -28.78
CA ALA A 329 -3.54 19.11 -29.87
C ALA A 329 -2.61 18.53 -30.94
N ALA A 330 -1.48 17.94 -30.55
CA ALA A 330 -0.54 17.28 -31.46
C ALA A 330 -1.21 16.11 -32.20
N PHE A 331 -2.00 15.28 -31.53
CA PHE A 331 -2.78 14.21 -32.13
C PHE A 331 -3.73 14.71 -33.24
N ARG A 332 -4.42 15.83 -33.00
CA ARG A 332 -5.38 16.41 -33.96
C ARG A 332 -4.70 17.01 -35.19
N SER A 333 -3.42 17.33 -35.11
CA SER A 333 -2.61 17.87 -36.20
C SER A 333 -1.37 17.01 -36.45
N TRP A 334 -1.51 15.69 -36.34
CA TRP A 334 -0.36 14.78 -36.40
C TRP A 334 0.31 14.82 -37.78
N THR A 335 1.62 15.00 -37.81
CA THR A 335 2.42 15.05 -39.04
C THR A 335 3.70 14.21 -38.98
N ASP A 336 4.05 13.66 -37.81
CA ASP A 336 5.24 12.82 -37.64
C ASP A 336 4.92 11.36 -38.00
N PHE A 337 4.91 11.09 -39.30
CA PHE A 337 4.58 9.76 -39.82
C PHE A 337 5.75 8.77 -39.75
N ASP A 338 6.93 9.22 -39.34
CA ASP A 338 8.04 8.34 -39.01
C ASP A 338 7.82 7.70 -37.63
N ALA A 339 7.30 8.47 -36.65
CA ALA A 339 6.93 7.96 -35.34
C ALA A 339 5.62 7.16 -35.34
N TRP A 340 4.63 7.52 -36.16
CA TRP A 340 3.37 6.78 -36.26
C TRP A 340 2.81 6.79 -37.70
N PRO A 341 2.80 5.64 -38.41
CA PRO A 341 2.46 5.60 -39.83
C PRO A 341 1.10 6.24 -40.18
N GLU A 342 1.08 7.00 -41.28
CA GLU A 342 -0.11 7.76 -41.72
C GLU A 342 -1.37 6.87 -41.88
N ALA A 343 -1.21 5.65 -42.37
CA ALA A 343 -2.31 4.71 -42.53
C ALA A 343 -2.95 4.32 -41.18
N GLU A 344 -2.13 4.06 -40.16
CA GLU A 344 -2.60 3.70 -38.82
C GLU A 344 -3.20 4.91 -38.08
N TYR A 345 -2.61 6.09 -38.25
CA TYR A 345 -3.19 7.35 -37.76
C TYR A 345 -4.59 7.60 -38.35
N LYS A 346 -4.74 7.54 -39.69
CA LYS A 346 -6.04 7.71 -40.35
C LYS A 346 -7.06 6.65 -39.94
N ALA A 347 -6.63 5.39 -39.80
CA ALA A 347 -7.48 4.31 -39.32
C ALA A 347 -7.96 4.54 -37.87
N THR A 348 -7.09 5.08 -37.01
CA THR A 348 -7.43 5.46 -35.64
C THR A 348 -8.49 6.56 -35.61
N ILE A 349 -8.27 7.65 -36.36
CA ILE A 349 -9.24 8.74 -36.48
C ILE A 349 -10.60 8.23 -36.98
N ALA A 350 -10.61 7.30 -37.95
CA ALA A 350 -11.84 6.72 -38.47
C ALA A 350 -12.58 5.81 -37.47
N ALA A 351 -11.86 5.16 -36.55
CA ALA A 351 -12.44 4.27 -35.54
C ALA A 351 -13.03 5.01 -34.32
N LEU A 352 -12.47 6.17 -33.98
CA LEU A 352 -12.86 6.93 -32.77
C LEU A 352 -14.35 7.28 -32.65
N PRO A 353 -15.06 7.73 -33.72
CA PRO A 353 -16.48 8.07 -33.60
C PRO A 353 -17.35 6.91 -33.09
N THR A 354 -17.07 5.69 -33.51
CA THR A 354 -17.81 4.49 -33.07
C THR A 354 -17.51 4.18 -31.60
N ALA A 355 -16.24 4.26 -31.18
CA ALA A 355 -15.84 4.07 -29.78
C ALA A 355 -16.46 5.13 -28.85
N LEU A 356 -16.46 6.39 -29.27
CA LEU A 356 -17.10 7.49 -28.54
C LEU A 356 -18.61 7.29 -28.38
N ALA A 357 -19.30 6.90 -29.46
CA ALA A 357 -20.74 6.66 -29.42
C ALA A 357 -21.11 5.47 -28.51
N ALA A 358 -20.33 4.38 -28.57
CA ALA A 358 -20.51 3.22 -27.69
C ALA A 358 -20.28 3.58 -26.23
N THR A 359 -19.20 4.31 -25.93
CA THR A 359 -18.87 4.79 -24.57
C THR A 359 -19.96 5.72 -24.03
N ALA A 360 -20.40 6.70 -24.82
CA ALA A 360 -21.46 7.61 -24.41
C ALA A 360 -22.79 6.88 -24.15
N LYS A 361 -23.11 5.83 -24.94
CA LYS A 361 -24.26 4.97 -24.67
C LYS A 361 -24.14 4.27 -23.32
N VAL A 362 -22.98 3.68 -23.02
CA VAL A 362 -22.71 3.07 -21.71
C VAL A 362 -22.87 4.09 -20.58
N TYR A 363 -22.38 5.31 -20.76
CA TYR A 363 -22.51 6.38 -19.78
C TYR A 363 -23.95 6.82 -19.50
N ARG A 364 -24.80 6.86 -20.53
CA ARG A 364 -26.23 7.09 -20.35
C ARG A 364 -26.89 5.92 -19.63
N ASP A 365 -26.66 4.70 -20.11
CA ASP A 365 -27.43 3.53 -19.69
C ASP A 365 -27.05 3.04 -18.28
N LYS A 366 -25.75 3.06 -17.95
CA LYS A 366 -25.25 2.51 -16.68
C LYS A 366 -25.04 3.55 -15.59
N PHE A 367 -24.72 4.79 -15.96
CA PHE A 367 -24.43 5.86 -15.00
C PHE A 367 -25.48 6.97 -14.97
N GLY A 368 -26.51 6.89 -15.82
CA GLY A 368 -27.61 7.86 -15.83
C GLY A 368 -27.19 9.27 -16.25
N LEU A 369 -26.07 9.43 -16.95
CA LEU A 369 -25.65 10.74 -17.44
C LEU A 369 -26.63 11.20 -18.53
N ASN A 370 -26.93 12.50 -18.57
CA ASN A 370 -27.70 13.07 -19.67
C ASN A 370 -26.88 13.00 -20.98
N PRO A 371 -27.52 13.08 -22.16
CA PRO A 371 -26.82 12.91 -23.44
C PRO A 371 -25.61 13.82 -23.63
N GLN A 372 -25.73 15.11 -23.30
CA GLN A 372 -24.63 16.06 -23.46
C GLN A 372 -23.45 15.73 -22.54
N THR A 373 -23.71 15.45 -21.27
CA THR A 373 -22.66 15.10 -20.30
C THR A 373 -22.03 13.75 -20.64
N ALA A 374 -22.81 12.77 -21.11
CA ALA A 374 -22.30 11.48 -21.56
C ALA A 374 -21.35 11.62 -22.75
N ASP A 375 -21.71 12.44 -23.74
CA ASP A 375 -20.86 12.69 -24.91
C ASP A 375 -19.58 13.44 -24.54
N GLN A 376 -19.68 14.42 -23.62
CA GLN A 376 -18.50 15.14 -23.10
C GLN A 376 -17.57 14.21 -22.32
N ALA A 377 -18.11 13.38 -21.42
CA ALA A 377 -17.33 12.43 -20.65
C ALA A 377 -16.70 11.36 -21.54
N ALA A 378 -17.40 10.89 -22.58
CA ALA A 378 -16.84 9.94 -23.55
C ALA A 378 -15.65 10.54 -24.30
N ARG A 379 -15.74 11.82 -24.70
CA ARG A 379 -14.61 12.55 -25.30
C ARG A 379 -13.45 12.71 -24.33
N ALA A 380 -13.72 13.04 -23.06
CA ALA A 380 -12.68 13.15 -22.04
C ALA A 380 -11.98 11.81 -21.76
N ALA A 381 -12.73 10.70 -21.76
CA ALA A 381 -12.17 9.34 -21.66
C ALA A 381 -11.28 9.02 -22.87
N ALA A 382 -11.73 9.36 -24.09
CA ALA A 382 -10.95 9.18 -25.31
C ALA A 382 -9.67 10.02 -25.32
N ASP A 383 -9.76 11.29 -24.92
CA ASP A 383 -8.60 12.18 -24.82
C ASP A 383 -7.56 11.61 -23.82
N ARG A 384 -8.00 11.03 -22.70
CA ARG A 384 -7.09 10.34 -21.76
C ARG A 384 -6.47 9.09 -22.38
N PHE A 385 -7.28 8.22 -22.99
CA PHE A 385 -6.83 6.98 -23.62
C PHE A 385 -5.74 7.24 -24.67
N ILE A 386 -5.97 8.22 -25.54
CA ILE A 386 -5.05 8.61 -26.62
C ILE A 386 -3.81 9.28 -26.05
N ALA A 387 -3.98 10.29 -25.18
CA ALA A 387 -2.86 11.09 -24.71
C ALA A 387 -1.86 10.26 -23.90
N THR A 388 -2.33 9.39 -23.01
CA THR A 388 -1.43 8.60 -22.17
C THR A 388 -0.60 7.64 -23.02
N ARG A 389 -1.13 7.15 -24.17
CA ARG A 389 -0.40 6.31 -25.13
C ARG A 389 0.59 7.13 -25.97
N LEU A 390 0.14 8.25 -26.55
CA LEU A 390 0.99 9.10 -27.39
C LEU A 390 2.08 9.85 -26.62
N ALA A 391 1.94 10.02 -25.30
CA ALA A 391 2.99 10.57 -24.44
C ALA A 391 4.33 9.83 -24.57
N LEU A 392 4.31 8.57 -25.01
CA LEU A 392 5.51 7.74 -25.20
C LEU A 392 6.25 8.02 -26.52
N LEU A 393 5.54 8.54 -27.52
CA LEU A 393 6.10 8.89 -28.84
C LEU A 393 6.61 10.32 -28.89
N LEU A 394 6.08 11.18 -28.03
CA LEU A 394 6.43 12.59 -28.02
C LEU A 394 7.65 12.81 -27.09
N PRO A 395 8.58 13.71 -27.45
CA PRO A 395 9.68 14.08 -26.57
C PRO A 395 9.15 14.59 -25.22
N ASP A 396 9.86 14.29 -24.14
CA ASP A 396 9.68 15.00 -22.88
C ASP A 396 10.34 16.38 -23.04
N ASP A 397 9.56 17.37 -23.46
CA ASP A 397 10.00 18.78 -23.51
C ASP A 397 10.30 19.34 -22.10
#